data_AF-A0A1A3Q1R7-F1
#
_entry.id   AF-A0A1A3Q1R7-F1
#
_cell.length_a   1.000
_cell.length_b   1.000
_cell.length_c   1.000
_cell.angle_alpha   90.00
_cell.angle_beta   90.00
_cell.angle_gamma   90.00
#
_symmetry.space_group_name_H-M   'P 1'
#
loop_
_entity.id
_entity.type
_entity.pdbx_description
1 polymer ?
#
loop_
_entity_poly.entity_id
_entity_poly.type
_entity_poly.pdbx_seq_one_letter_code
_entity_poly.pdbx_strand_id
1 'polypeptide(L)'
;MITIAAHGAPNADNQGPAVQVSMRCELSQETCSSVFTAALIRAEQRFWDEDPEPDLIETIVCEIELDCLLPAVFQAVDQWLYAGHRLCVTPTSWRSGITGPSTGFAVLFEGEAGPAAVATSRIRRPADRLRSA
;
A
#
# COMPACT_ATOMS: atom_id res chain seq x y z
N MET A 1 9.13 -10.33 -7.78
CA MET A 1 9.09 -9.18 -8.70
C MET A 1 8.64 -9.74 -10.05
N ILE A 2 7.38 -9.54 -10.41
CA ILE A 2 6.82 -10.05 -11.67
C ILE A 2 6.59 -8.83 -12.56
N THR A 3 7.47 -8.64 -13.53
CA THR A 3 7.34 -7.64 -14.59
C THR A 3 6.46 -8.24 -15.67
N ILE A 4 5.27 -7.67 -15.90
CA ILE A 4 4.43 -8.05 -17.04
C ILE A 4 4.75 -7.07 -18.17
N ALA A 5 5.60 -7.50 -19.11
CA ALA A 5 5.81 -6.78 -20.36
C ALA A 5 4.67 -7.11 -21.33
N ALA A 6 3.83 -6.14 -21.67
CA ALA A 6 2.85 -6.30 -22.73
C ALA A 6 3.57 -6.34 -24.09
N HIS A 7 3.45 -7.44 -24.83
CA HIS A 7 4.01 -7.63 -26.17
C HIS A 7 2.89 -7.42 -27.20
N GLY A 8 2.88 -6.28 -27.88
CA GLY A 8 2.00 -5.96 -29.01
C GLY A 8 2.74 -5.10 -30.02
N ALA A 9 2.70 -5.48 -31.30
CA ALA A 9 3.42 -4.85 -32.41
C ALA A 9 3.01 -3.37 -32.65
N PRO A 10 3.89 -2.53 -33.23
CA PRO A 10 3.83 -1.08 -33.10
C PRO A 10 2.88 -0.42 -34.11
N ASN A 11 1.97 0.42 -33.62
CA ASN A 11 1.39 1.52 -34.39
C ASN A 11 2.24 2.77 -34.08
N ALA A 12 2.84 3.36 -35.11
CA ALA A 12 3.99 4.27 -35.01
C ALA A 12 3.69 5.74 -34.66
N ASP A 13 2.49 6.11 -34.21
CA ASP A 13 2.13 7.53 -33.98
C ASP A 13 1.42 7.80 -32.64
N ASN A 14 1.53 6.91 -31.66
CA ASN A 14 1.03 7.21 -30.31
C ASN A 14 1.79 6.42 -29.23
N GLN A 15 3.10 6.69 -29.10
CA GLN A 15 3.85 6.23 -27.94
C GLN A 15 3.43 7.07 -26.74
N GLY A 16 2.36 6.63 -26.07
CA GLY A 16 2.03 7.13 -24.74
C GLY A 16 3.19 6.91 -23.76
N PRO A 17 3.21 7.64 -22.63
CA PRO A 17 4.32 7.56 -21.68
C PRO A 17 4.44 6.14 -21.12
N ALA A 18 5.66 5.73 -20.78
CA ALA A 18 5.84 4.54 -19.95
C ALA A 18 5.25 4.82 -18.56
N VAL A 19 4.41 3.92 -18.04
CA VAL A 19 3.73 4.13 -16.76
C VAL A 19 4.13 3.07 -15.74
N GLN A 20 4.63 3.52 -14.59
CA GLN A 20 4.83 2.68 -13.42
C GLN A 20 3.72 2.94 -12.40
N VAL A 21 3.09 1.87 -11.91
CA VAL A 21 1.98 1.95 -10.95
C VAL A 21 2.42 1.36 -9.61
N SER A 22 2.15 2.07 -8.52
CA SER A 22 2.27 1.58 -7.16
C SER A 22 1.00 1.86 -6.35
N MET A 23 0.80 1.09 -5.28
CA MET A 23 -0.29 1.30 -4.33
C MET A 23 0.32 1.78 -3.01
N ARG A 24 -0.22 2.85 -2.45
CA ARG A 24 0.18 3.43 -1.18
C ARG A 24 -1.02 3.50 -0.26
N CYS A 25 -0.84 3.17 1.01
CA CYS A 25 -1.80 3.50 2.04
C CYS A 25 -1.34 4.78 2.73
N GLU A 26 -2.25 5.74 2.85
CA GLU A 26 -2.09 6.88 3.74
C GLU A 26 -2.95 6.64 4.98
N LEU A 27 -2.42 6.98 6.15
CA LEU A 27 -3.12 6.93 7.42
C LEU A 27 -2.94 8.27 8.11
N SER A 28 -4.02 9.02 8.26
CA SER A 28 -4.01 10.38 8.77
C SER A 28 -4.94 10.56 9.96
N GLN A 29 -4.67 11.59 10.75
CA GLN A 29 -5.50 12.05 11.85
C GLN A 29 -5.38 13.58 11.91
N GLU A 30 -6.48 14.31 11.72
CA GLU A 30 -6.47 15.78 11.71
C GLU A 30 -6.11 16.35 13.09
N THR A 31 -6.72 15.79 14.15
CA THR A 31 -6.48 16.20 15.54
C THR A 31 -6.27 14.99 16.42
N CYS A 32 -5.60 15.13 17.57
CA CYS A 32 -5.39 14.00 18.49
C CYS A 32 -6.70 13.38 19.03
N SER A 33 -7.84 14.06 18.86
CA SER A 33 -9.17 13.63 19.28
C SER A 33 -10.05 13.10 18.15
N SER A 34 -9.65 13.24 16.88
CA SER A 34 -10.43 12.73 15.76
C SER A 34 -10.17 11.24 15.53
N VAL A 35 -11.05 10.56 14.80
CA VAL A 35 -10.77 9.21 14.29
C VAL A 35 -9.61 9.24 13.30
N PHE A 36 -9.01 8.08 13.06
CA PHE A 36 -8.06 7.92 11.97
C PHE A 36 -8.81 7.76 10.65
N THR A 37 -8.22 8.30 9.59
CA THR A 37 -8.68 8.10 8.22
C THR A 37 -7.60 7.35 7.46
N ALA A 38 -7.96 6.25 6.81
CA ALA A 38 -7.05 5.49 5.96
C ALA A 38 -7.51 5.59 4.51
N ALA A 39 -6.61 6.01 3.62
CA ALA A 39 -6.86 6.12 2.19
C ALA A 39 -5.94 5.18 1.41
N LEU A 40 -6.50 4.40 0.48
CA LEU A 40 -5.73 3.62 -0.48
C LEU A 40 -5.56 4.46 -1.74
N ILE A 41 -4.32 4.77 -2.07
CA ILE A 41 -3.93 5.64 -3.16
C ILE A 41 -3.24 4.79 -4.22
N ARG A 42 -3.66 4.97 -5.48
CA ARG A 42 -2.94 4.49 -6.65
C ARG A 42 -2.07 5.61 -7.19
N ALA A 43 -0.76 5.41 -7.19
CA ALA A 43 0.21 6.35 -7.73
C ALA A 43 0.70 5.87 -9.11
N GLU A 44 0.58 6.72 -10.12
CA GLU A 44 1.16 6.53 -11.45
C GLU A 44 2.34 7.47 -11.63
N GLN A 45 3.51 6.92 -11.96
CA GLN A 45 4.64 7.68 -12.48
C GLN A 45 4.67 7.53 -13.99
N ARG A 46 4.55 8.63 -14.73
CA ARG A 46 4.53 8.64 -16.20
C ARG A 46 5.83 9.24 -16.71
N PHE A 47 6.60 8.42 -17.41
CA PHE A 47 7.90 8.78 -17.96
C PHE A 47 7.73 9.18 -19.43
N TRP A 48 8.14 10.41 -19.72
CA TRP A 48 8.23 10.94 -21.09
C TRP A 48 9.68 10.92 -21.54
N ASP A 49 9.93 10.61 -22.81
CA ASP A 49 11.30 10.40 -23.32
C ASP A 49 12.22 11.63 -23.17
N GLU A 50 11.64 12.83 -23.08
CA GLU A 50 12.37 14.10 -22.95
C GLU A 50 12.39 14.65 -21.51
N ASP A 51 11.63 14.05 -20.57
CA ASP A 51 11.52 14.54 -19.20
C ASP A 51 12.27 13.63 -18.21
N PRO A 52 13.30 14.14 -17.52
CA PRO A 52 14.00 13.37 -16.48
C PRO A 52 13.15 13.16 -15.21
N GLU A 53 12.10 13.95 -14.98
CA GLU A 53 11.22 13.83 -13.82
C GLU A 53 9.85 13.31 -14.27
N PRO A 54 9.44 12.10 -13.85
CA PRO A 54 8.15 11.56 -14.28
C PRO A 54 6.99 12.34 -13.66
N ASP A 55 5.91 12.52 -14.42
CA ASP A 55 4.67 13.05 -13.87
C ASP A 55 4.12 12.06 -12.83
N LEU A 56 3.83 12.56 -11.62
CA LEU A 56 3.18 11.79 -10.57
C LEU A 56 1.68 12.11 -10.53
N ILE A 57 0.86 11.09 -10.74
CA ILE A 57 -0.60 11.19 -10.62
C ILE A 57 -1.06 10.26 -9.51
N GLU A 58 -1.68 10.85 -8.50
CA GLU A 58 -2.24 10.11 -7.38
C GLU A 58 -3.76 10.09 -7.47
N THR A 59 -4.36 8.93 -7.23
CA THR A 59 -5.81 8.76 -7.23
C THR A 59 -6.21 7.99 -5.98
N ILE A 60 -7.09 8.57 -5.17
CA ILE A 60 -7.72 7.87 -4.05
C ILE A 60 -8.67 6.82 -4.63
N VAL A 61 -8.38 5.54 -4.33
CA VAL A 61 -9.18 4.39 -4.76
C VAL A 61 -10.35 4.19 -3.80
N CYS A 62 -10.08 4.26 -2.51
CA CYS A 62 -11.06 4.13 -1.44
C CYS A 62 -10.50 4.71 -0.14
N GLU A 63 -11.40 4.96 0.81
CA GLU A 63 -11.09 5.55 2.10
C GLU A 63 -11.99 4.93 3.18
N ILE A 64 -11.52 4.88 4.42
CA ILE A 64 -12.27 4.41 5.58
C ILE A 64 -11.90 5.20 6.84
N GLU A 65 -12.88 5.44 7.70
CA GLU A 65 -12.66 5.90 9.07
C GLU A 65 -12.44 4.71 10.01
N LEU A 66 -11.42 4.80 10.86
CA LEU A 66 -11.00 3.76 11.78
C LEU A 66 -11.09 4.28 13.23
N ASP A 67 -12.10 3.82 13.95
CA ASP A 67 -12.30 4.12 15.37
C ASP A 67 -11.44 3.20 16.24
N CYS A 68 -10.13 3.42 16.21
CA CYS A 68 -9.17 2.71 17.05
C CYS A 68 -7.91 3.55 17.28
N LEU A 69 -7.13 3.17 18.30
CA LEU A 69 -5.92 3.90 18.70
C LEU A 69 -4.65 3.26 18.12
N LEU A 70 -3.54 3.98 18.18
CA LEU A 70 -2.21 3.39 17.95
C LEU A 70 -1.88 2.35 19.04
N PRO A 71 -1.25 1.21 18.70
CA PRO A 71 -0.84 0.77 17.36
C PRO A 71 -1.91 -0.05 16.61
N ALA A 72 -3.09 -0.30 17.21
CA ALA A 72 -4.12 -1.18 16.67
C ALA A 72 -4.63 -0.76 15.27
N VAL A 73 -4.59 0.55 14.98
CA VAL A 73 -4.97 1.10 13.67
C VAL A 73 -4.20 0.50 12.49
N PHE A 74 -2.92 0.13 12.64
CA PHE A 74 -2.18 -0.51 11.55
C PHE A 74 -2.74 -1.89 11.18
N GLN A 75 -3.16 -2.66 12.17
CA GLN A 75 -3.82 -3.94 11.94
C GLN A 75 -5.21 -3.76 11.31
N ALA A 76 -5.94 -2.72 11.72
CA ALA A 76 -7.25 -2.39 11.14
C ALA A 76 -7.13 -2.01 9.65
N VAL A 77 -6.09 -1.24 9.29
CA VAL A 77 -5.74 -0.95 7.89
C VAL A 77 -5.50 -2.23 7.11
N ASP A 78 -4.67 -3.15 7.61
CA ASP A 78 -4.39 -4.41 6.92
C ASP A 78 -5.65 -5.26 6.73
N GLN A 79 -6.53 -5.33 7.73
CA GLN A 79 -7.79 -6.06 7.63
C GLN A 79 -8.71 -5.46 6.57
N TRP A 80 -8.84 -4.13 6.55
CA TRP A 80 -9.63 -3.41 5.57
C TRP A 80 -9.11 -3.62 4.14
N LEU A 81 -7.81 -3.42 3.91
CA LEU A 81 -7.17 -3.61 2.61
C LEU A 81 -7.26 -5.06 2.14
N TYR A 82 -7.10 -6.02 3.04
CA TYR A 82 -7.19 -7.43 2.71
C TYR A 82 -8.61 -7.82 2.30
N ALA A 83 -9.61 -7.35 3.04
CA ALA A 83 -11.02 -7.65 2.78
C ALA A 83 -11.50 -7.07 1.44
N GLY A 84 -11.13 -5.82 1.13
CA GLY A 84 -11.59 -5.13 -0.08
C GLY A 84 -10.76 -5.43 -1.33
N HIS A 85 -9.43 -5.56 -1.18
CA HIS A 85 -8.50 -5.50 -2.31
C HIS A 85 -7.46 -6.63 -2.34
N ARG A 86 -7.46 -7.54 -1.35
CA ARG A 86 -6.41 -8.56 -1.17
C ARG A 86 -5.00 -7.95 -1.08
N LEU A 87 -4.91 -6.74 -0.52
CA LEU A 87 -3.66 -6.03 -0.26
C LEU A 87 -3.34 -6.06 1.24
N CYS A 88 -2.07 -5.82 1.57
CA CYS A 88 -1.63 -5.45 2.91
C CYS A 88 -0.53 -4.39 2.80
N VAL A 89 -0.35 -3.59 3.85
CA VAL A 89 0.79 -2.67 3.89
C VAL A 89 2.03 -3.42 4.31
N THR A 90 3.14 -3.19 3.62
CA THR A 90 4.43 -3.77 4.00
C THR A 90 4.85 -3.15 5.34
N PRO A 91 5.00 -3.90 6.45
CA PRO A 91 5.19 -3.30 7.77
C PRO A 91 6.42 -2.38 7.88
N THR A 92 7.49 -2.69 7.15
CA THR A 92 8.72 -1.89 7.12
C THR A 92 8.67 -0.68 6.20
N SER A 93 7.60 -0.49 5.44
CA SER A 93 7.42 0.63 4.52
C SER A 93 6.76 1.85 5.15
N TRP A 94 6.20 1.69 6.36
CA TRP A 94 5.59 2.80 7.08
C TRP A 94 6.61 3.89 7.38
N ARG A 95 6.29 5.10 6.95
CA ARG A 95 7.06 6.32 7.20
C ARG A 95 6.14 7.43 7.67
N SER A 96 6.64 8.30 8.54
CA SER A 96 5.92 9.51 8.93
C SER A 96 5.88 10.49 7.75
N GLY A 97 4.70 11.01 7.45
CA GLY A 97 4.53 12.13 6.53
C GLY A 97 4.82 13.47 7.20
N ILE A 98 4.69 14.55 6.43
CA ILE A 98 4.82 15.92 6.95
C ILE A 98 3.54 16.26 7.73
N THR A 99 3.68 16.66 8.99
CA THR A 99 2.57 17.08 9.85
C THR A 99 2.78 18.50 10.39
N GLY A 100 1.73 19.09 10.96
CA GLY A 100 1.77 20.41 11.59
C GLY A 100 0.66 21.35 11.12
N PRO A 101 0.59 22.57 11.71
CA PRO A 101 -0.54 23.49 11.49
C PRO A 101 -0.78 23.86 10.03
N SER A 102 0.27 23.87 9.21
CA SER A 102 0.19 24.16 7.78
C SER A 102 -0.38 23.02 6.94
N THR A 103 -0.42 21.79 7.47
CA THR A 103 -0.88 20.59 6.77
C THR A 103 -2.28 20.14 7.20
N GLY A 104 -2.74 20.60 8.37
CA GLY A 104 -4.03 20.18 8.93
C GLY A 104 -4.01 18.80 9.63
N PHE A 105 -2.86 18.12 9.66
CA PHE A 105 -2.73 16.80 10.29
C PHE A 105 -1.91 16.84 11.58
N ALA A 106 -2.45 16.20 12.62
CA ALA A 106 -1.72 15.85 13.84
C ALA A 106 -0.84 14.61 13.62
N VAL A 107 -1.34 13.64 12.84
CA VAL A 107 -0.63 12.40 12.50
C VAL A 107 -0.80 12.14 11.00
N LEU A 108 0.29 11.74 10.35
CA LEU A 108 0.30 11.28 8.98
C LEU A 108 1.33 10.17 8.82
N PHE A 109 0.92 9.04 8.30
CA PHE A 109 1.77 7.92 7.92
C PHE A 109 1.49 7.49 6.50
N GLU A 110 2.53 7.05 5.81
CA GLU A 110 2.45 6.47 4.48
C GLU A 110 3.10 5.10 4.48
N GLY A 111 2.51 4.14 3.79
CA GLY A 111 3.08 2.81 3.62
C GLY A 111 2.79 2.24 2.24
N GLU A 112 3.66 1.35 1.76
CA GLU A 112 3.51 0.67 0.49
C GLU A 112 2.54 -0.51 0.63
N ALA A 113 1.45 -0.46 -0.14
CA ALA A 113 0.48 -1.54 -0.21
C ALA A 113 0.85 -2.50 -1.34
N GLY A 114 0.93 -3.79 -1.02
CA GLY A 114 1.25 -4.85 -1.98
C GLY A 114 0.27 -6.02 -1.88
N PRO A 115 0.30 -6.95 -2.83
CA PRO A 115 -0.48 -8.18 -2.75
C PRO A 115 -0.23 -8.89 -1.41
N ALA A 116 -1.30 -9.23 -0.70
CA ALA A 116 -1.18 -9.94 0.56
C ALA A 116 -0.57 -11.32 0.29
N ALA A 117 0.58 -11.59 0.90
CA ALA A 117 1.18 -12.92 0.83
C ALA A 117 0.22 -13.92 1.47
N VAL A 118 -0.24 -14.92 0.70
CA VAL A 118 -0.94 -16.05 1.28
C VAL A 118 0.04 -16.73 2.23
N ALA A 119 -0.21 -16.63 3.53
CA ALA A 119 0.53 -17.37 4.52
C ALA A 119 0.24 -18.86 4.30
N THR A 120 0.99 -19.52 3.41
CA THR A 120 1.06 -20.98 3.39
C THR A 120 1.80 -21.40 4.65
N SER A 121 1.04 -21.54 5.74
CA SER A 121 1.49 -22.23 6.93
C SER A 121 1.81 -23.66 6.53
N ARG A 122 3.09 -23.92 6.20
CA ARG A 122 3.63 -25.27 6.30
C ARG A 122 3.67 -25.57 7.79
N ILE A 123 2.57 -26.11 8.30
CA ILE A 123 2.56 -26.82 9.58
C ILE A 123 3.61 -27.91 9.43
N ARG A 124 4.82 -27.67 9.96
CA ARG A 124 5.73 -28.76 10.29
C ARG A 124 4.98 -29.55 11.35
N ARG A 125 4.42 -30.71 10.97
CA ARG A 125 3.97 -31.68 11.94
C ARG A 125 5.13 -31.92 12.92
N PRO A 126 4.94 -31.77 14.24
CA PRO A 126 5.94 -32.27 15.17
C PRO A 126 6.07 -33.77 14.88
N ALA A 127 7.30 -34.22 14.60
CA ALA A 127 7.59 -35.62 14.41
C ALA A 127 7.13 -36.36 15.67
N ASP A 128 6.32 -37.41 15.47
CA ASP A 128 5.90 -38.36 16.48
C ASP A 128 7.07 -38.77 17.37
N ARG A 129 7.12 -38.23 18.59
CA ARG A 129 7.80 -38.88 19.72
C ARG A 129 6.78 -39.71 20.48
N LEU A 130 6.58 -40.92 19.98
CA LEU A 130 5.96 -42.07 20.64
C LEU A 130 6.69 -43.27 19.99
N ARG A 131 7.44 -44.12 20.68
CA ARG A 131 7.30 -44.66 22.04
C ARG A 131 8.65 -45.10 22.60
N SER A 132 8.71 -45.06 23.92
CA SER A 132 9.61 -45.81 24.81
C SER A 132 9.48 -47.32 24.64
N ALA A 133 10.58 -48.05 24.87
CA ALA A 133 10.70 -49.16 25.83
C ALA A 133 12.13 -49.72 25.78
#